data_AF-A0A8H6W363-F1
#
_entry.id   AF-A0A8H6W363-F1
#
_cell.length_a   1.000
_cell.length_b   1.000
_cell.length_c   1.000
_cell.angle_alpha   90.00
_cell.angle_beta   90.00
_cell.angle_gamma   90.00
#
_symmetry.space_group_name_H-M   'P 1'
#
loop_
_entity.id
_entity.type
_entity.pdbx_description
1 polymer ?
#
loop_
_entity_poly.entity_id
_entity_poly.type
_entity_poly.pdbx_seq_one_letter_code
_entity_poly.pdbx_strand_id
1 'polypeptide(L)'
;MVWGFAKRLYREYPPSSNEDVLEENALKALDAVPLTTMRRFVMRALRFGEAYRLGLTGAEAAWAARKYRGHRLLPPDFRIALDAEYESAKKNDRAELRVGAAVEVARPPAFFEYAEYQSAAQMGKNHRTDLAYLFPDVPLVIVDLSSQPILFG
;
A
#
# COMPACT_ATOMS: atom_id res chain seq x y z
N MET A 1 -9.36 -4.93 -19.60
CA MET A 1 -10.12 -6.06 -20.18
C MET A 1 -11.09 -5.51 -21.22
N VAL A 2 -11.38 -6.25 -22.28
CA VAL A 2 -12.28 -5.82 -23.38
C VAL A 2 -13.63 -5.35 -22.83
N TRP A 3 -14.22 -6.16 -21.94
CA TRP A 3 -15.48 -5.84 -21.28
C TRP A 3 -15.46 -4.51 -20.50
N GLY A 4 -14.35 -4.17 -19.84
CA GLY A 4 -14.23 -2.92 -19.11
C GLY A 4 -14.24 -1.69 -20.03
N PHE A 5 -13.67 -1.83 -21.23
CA PHE A 5 -13.68 -0.77 -22.24
C PHE A 5 -15.06 -0.65 -22.88
N ALA A 6 -15.66 -1.77 -23.29
CA ALA A 6 -17.02 -1.80 -23.82
C ALA A 6 -18.04 -1.21 -22.83
N LYS A 7 -17.96 -1.56 -21.54
CA LYS A 7 -18.81 -0.96 -20.49
C LYS A 7 -18.63 0.55 -20.34
N ARG A 8 -17.42 1.07 -20.57
CA ARG A 8 -17.18 2.51 -20.55
C ARG A 8 -17.90 3.17 -21.73
N LEU A 9 -17.73 2.64 -22.94
CA LEU A 9 -18.44 3.12 -24.14
C LEU A 9 -19.95 3.02 -23.97
N TYR A 10 -20.43 1.93 -23.40
CA TYR A 10 -21.85 1.72 -23.13
C TYR A 10 -22.46 2.86 -22.29
N ARG A 11 -21.72 3.35 -21.29
CA ARG A 11 -22.15 4.45 -20.41
C ARG A 11 -22.20 5.81 -21.09
N GLU A 12 -21.65 5.94 -22.30
CA GLU A 12 -21.69 7.17 -23.09
C GLU A 12 -22.96 7.24 -23.96
N TYR A 13 -23.69 6.12 -24.15
CA TYR A 13 -24.99 6.12 -24.83
C TYR A 13 -26.11 6.69 -23.95
N PRO A 14 -27.18 7.25 -24.55
CA PRO A 14 -28.31 7.77 -23.80
C PRO A 14 -28.97 6.68 -22.94
N PRO A 15 -29.40 7.00 -21.71
CA PRO A 15 -30.14 6.07 -20.88
C PRO A 15 -31.49 5.74 -21.53
N SER A 16 -31.86 4.46 -21.51
CA SER A 16 -33.13 3.95 -22.02
C SER A 16 -33.72 2.97 -21.02
N SER A 17 -35.04 2.86 -20.98
CA SER A 17 -35.78 1.80 -20.25
C SER A 17 -36.24 0.67 -21.17
N ASN A 18 -36.12 0.84 -22.49
CA ASN A 18 -36.48 -0.18 -23.48
C ASN A 18 -35.31 -1.16 -23.67
N GLU A 19 -35.58 -2.45 -23.47
CA GLU A 19 -34.60 -3.54 -23.56
C GLU A 19 -33.94 -3.66 -24.95
N ASP A 20 -34.72 -3.55 -26.04
CA ASP A 20 -34.20 -3.64 -27.41
C ASP A 20 -33.13 -2.55 -27.66
N VAL A 21 -33.36 -1.34 -27.15
CA VAL A 21 -32.41 -0.22 -27.26
C VAL A 21 -31.17 -0.47 -26.41
N LEU A 22 -31.30 -1.09 -25.24
CA LEU A 22 -30.17 -1.43 -24.37
C LEU A 22 -29.30 -2.51 -25.01
N GLU A 23 -29.91 -3.53 -25.62
CA GLU A 23 -29.21 -4.57 -26.36
C GLU A 23 -28.45 -3.99 -27.56
N GLU A 24 -29.12 -3.17 -28.38
CA GLU A 24 -28.49 -2.51 -29.53
C GLU A 24 -27.30 -1.65 -29.10
N ASN A 25 -27.44 -0.89 -28.01
CA ASN A 25 -26.35 -0.08 -27.45
C ASN A 25 -25.20 -0.94 -26.93
N ALA A 26 -25.47 -2.10 -26.32
CA ALA A 26 -24.45 -3.02 -25.86
C ALA A 26 -23.65 -3.63 -27.03
N LEU A 27 -24.32 -4.02 -28.11
CA LEU A 27 -23.68 -4.52 -29.33
C LEU A 27 -22.82 -3.44 -29.98
N LYS A 28 -23.36 -2.22 -30.16
CA LYS A 28 -22.60 -1.07 -30.66
C LYS A 28 -21.36 -0.78 -29.81
N ALA A 29 -21.47 -0.85 -28.48
CA ALA A 29 -20.35 -0.65 -27.57
C ALA A 29 -19.25 -1.71 -27.71
N LEU A 30 -19.63 -2.96 -27.97
CA LEU A 30 -18.69 -4.07 -28.18
C LEU A 30 -17.97 -3.95 -29.53
N ASP A 31 -18.70 -3.62 -30.60
CA ASP A 31 -18.14 -3.45 -31.94
C ASP A 31 -17.22 -2.22 -32.03
N ALA A 32 -17.50 -1.19 -31.23
CA ALA A 32 -16.67 0.02 -31.16
C ALA A 32 -15.32 -0.18 -30.44
N VAL A 33 -15.06 -1.35 -29.83
CA VAL A 33 -13.77 -1.60 -29.18
C VAL A 33 -12.65 -1.70 -30.24
N PRO A 34 -11.58 -0.88 -30.18
CA PRO A 34 -10.50 -0.97 -31.16
C PRO A 34 -9.74 -2.29 -31.05
N LEU A 35 -9.39 -2.88 -32.21
CA LEU A 35 -8.60 -4.12 -32.28
C LEU A 35 -7.25 -4.01 -31.54
N THR A 36 -6.61 -2.84 -31.59
CA THR A 36 -5.36 -2.56 -30.87
C THR A 36 -5.53 -2.70 -29.36
N THR A 37 -6.66 -2.24 -28.82
CA THR A 37 -7.03 -2.36 -27.41
C THR A 37 -7.29 -3.81 -27.02
N MET A 38 -7.99 -4.57 -27.85
CA MET A 38 -8.21 -6.01 -27.62
C MET A 38 -6.87 -6.77 -27.54
N ARG A 39 -5.97 -6.54 -28.52
CA ARG A 39 -4.63 -7.15 -28.54
C ARG A 39 -3.85 -6.81 -27.28
N ARG A 40 -3.87 -5.55 -26.82
CA ARG A 40 -3.19 -5.15 -25.56
C ARG A 40 -3.72 -5.91 -24.35
N PHE A 41 -5.04 -6.13 -24.25
CA PHE A 41 -5.62 -6.88 -23.15
C PHE A 41 -5.27 -8.36 -23.19
N VAL A 42 -5.33 -8.99 -24.37
CA VAL A 42 -4.93 -10.40 -24.54
C VAL A 42 -3.46 -10.58 -24.17
N MET A 43 -2.57 -9.71 -24.67
CA MET A 43 -1.15 -9.77 -24.33
C MET A 43 -0.90 -9.61 -22.83
N ARG A 44 -1.67 -8.77 -22.13
CA ARG A 44 -1.57 -8.66 -20.67
C ARG A 44 -2.03 -9.93 -19.97
N ALA A 45 -3.14 -10.53 -20.41
CA ALA A 45 -3.63 -11.78 -19.84
C ALA A 45 -2.65 -12.94 -20.05
N LEU A 46 -2.03 -13.02 -21.24
CA LEU A 46 -1.02 -14.04 -21.57
C LEU A 46 0.18 -14.00 -20.61
N ARG A 47 0.65 -12.81 -20.21
CA ARG A 47 1.74 -12.69 -19.23
C ARG A 47 1.41 -13.33 -17.88
N PHE A 48 0.18 -13.12 -17.41
CA PHE A 48 -0.28 -13.75 -16.17
C PHE A 48 -0.49 -15.25 -16.37
N GLY A 49 -1.06 -15.67 -17.51
CA GLY A 49 -1.22 -17.08 -17.85
C GLY A 49 0.11 -17.84 -17.89
N GLU A 50 1.14 -17.23 -18.48
CA GLU A 50 2.47 -17.82 -18.49
C GLU A 50 3.12 -17.84 -17.11
N ALA A 51 2.96 -16.77 -16.32
CA ALA A 51 3.43 -16.76 -14.94
C ALA A 51 2.82 -17.90 -14.12
N TYR A 52 1.50 -18.11 -14.24
CA TYR A 52 0.83 -19.24 -13.59
C TYR A 52 1.28 -20.60 -14.11
N ARG A 53 1.55 -20.73 -15.42
CA ARG A 53 2.13 -21.95 -15.99
C ARG A 53 3.50 -22.28 -15.39
N LEU A 54 4.26 -21.27 -14.99
CA LEU A 54 5.55 -21.40 -14.33
C LEU A 54 5.43 -21.56 -12.80
N GLY A 55 4.22 -21.68 -12.26
CA GLY A 55 3.96 -21.92 -10.84
C GLY A 55 4.03 -20.67 -9.95
N LEU A 56 4.00 -19.47 -10.53
CA LEU A 56 4.01 -18.22 -9.77
C LEU A 56 2.67 -17.97 -9.07
N THR A 57 2.72 -17.46 -7.85
CA THR A 57 1.55 -16.97 -7.12
C THR A 57 1.07 -15.62 -7.68
N GLY A 58 -0.12 -15.17 -7.27
CA GLY A 58 -0.69 -13.90 -7.76
C GLY A 58 0.18 -12.68 -7.50
N ALA A 59 0.84 -12.62 -6.33
CA ALA A 59 1.74 -11.53 -5.98
C ALA A 59 3.02 -11.54 -6.85
N GLU A 60 3.61 -12.72 -7.02
CA GLU A 60 4.82 -12.89 -7.83
C GLU A 60 4.55 -12.64 -9.32
N ALA A 61 3.39 -13.08 -9.83
CA ALA A 61 2.97 -12.80 -11.20
C ALA A 61 2.75 -11.30 -11.44
N ALA A 62 2.18 -10.58 -10.47
CA ALA A 62 2.02 -9.13 -10.54
C ALA A 62 3.38 -8.40 -10.51
N TRP A 63 4.32 -8.88 -9.69
CA TRP A 63 5.70 -8.41 -9.69
C TRP A 63 6.36 -8.63 -11.06
N ALA A 64 6.28 -9.84 -11.60
CA ALA A 64 6.90 -10.18 -12.88
C ALA A 64 6.32 -9.35 -14.03
N ALA A 65 5.00 -9.12 -14.03
CA ALA A 65 4.34 -8.26 -15.02
C ALA A 65 4.80 -6.79 -14.95
N ARG A 66 5.18 -6.30 -13.76
CA ARG A 66 5.77 -4.96 -13.55
C ARG A 66 7.23 -4.92 -14.00
N LYS A 67 8.05 -5.86 -13.53
CA LYS A 67 9.49 -5.92 -13.81
C LYS A 67 9.77 -6.14 -15.30
N TYR A 68 9.05 -7.06 -15.93
CA TYR A 68 9.28 -7.48 -17.32
C TYR A 68 8.22 -6.93 -18.28
N ARG A 69 7.84 -5.65 -18.12
CA ARG A 69 6.78 -5.01 -18.93
C ARG A 69 7.07 -4.98 -20.44
N GLY A 70 8.33 -5.00 -20.86
CA GLY A 70 8.75 -5.06 -22.28
C GLY A 70 8.87 -6.49 -22.84
N HIS A 71 8.98 -7.50 -21.99
CA HIS A 71 9.17 -8.87 -22.43
C HIS A 71 7.82 -9.51 -22.76
N ARG A 72 7.81 -10.42 -23.74
CA ARG A 72 6.63 -11.19 -24.10
C ARG A 72 6.51 -12.47 -23.28
N LEU A 73 7.66 -13.06 -22.95
CA LEU A 73 7.83 -14.25 -22.10
C LEU A 73 8.71 -13.86 -20.92
N LEU A 74 8.59 -14.55 -19.79
CA LEU A 74 9.54 -14.35 -18.69
C LEU A 74 10.92 -14.89 -19.12
N PRO A 75 12.01 -14.14 -18.87
CA PRO A 75 13.36 -14.64 -19.09
C PRO A 75 13.61 -15.89 -18.24
N PRO A 76 14.42 -16.88 -18.68
CA PRO A 76 14.67 -18.11 -17.92
C PRO A 76 15.13 -17.88 -16.48
N ASP A 77 15.91 -16.82 -16.26
CA ASP A 77 16.52 -16.50 -14.96
C ASP A 77 15.60 -15.68 -14.04
N PHE A 78 14.32 -15.50 -14.41
CA PHE A 78 13.38 -14.65 -13.65
C PHE A 78 13.25 -15.07 -12.18
N ARG A 79 13.40 -16.37 -11.89
CA ARG A 79 13.28 -16.93 -10.53
C ARG A 79 14.36 -16.41 -9.60
N ILE A 80 15.60 -16.32 -10.09
CA ILE A 80 16.73 -15.81 -9.29
C ILE A 80 16.48 -14.35 -8.90
N ALA A 81 16.04 -13.54 -9.87
CA ALA A 81 15.70 -12.14 -9.63
C ALA A 81 14.50 -11.99 -8.68
N LEU A 82 13.49 -12.86 -8.81
CA LEU A 82 12.32 -12.89 -7.94
C LEU A 82 12.72 -13.20 -6.50
N ASP A 83 13.45 -14.30 -6.28
CA ASP A 83 13.85 -14.76 -4.95
C ASP A 83 14.74 -13.73 -4.24
N ALA A 84 15.68 -13.10 -4.97
CA ALA A 84 16.53 -12.05 -4.43
C ALA A 84 15.73 -10.81 -3.96
N GLU A 85 14.75 -10.36 -4.76
CA GLU A 85 13.91 -9.23 -4.39
C GLU A 85 12.93 -9.59 -3.26
N TYR A 86 12.35 -10.80 -3.26
CA TYR A 86 11.47 -11.28 -2.18
C TYR A 86 12.20 -11.35 -0.83
N GLU A 87 13.42 -11.87 -0.80
CA GLU A 87 14.21 -11.92 0.43
C GLU A 87 14.63 -10.51 0.90
N SER A 88 14.90 -9.59 -0.04
CA SER A 88 15.14 -8.18 0.31
C SER A 88 13.89 -7.52 0.93
N ALA A 89 12.69 -7.81 0.41
CA ALA A 89 11.44 -7.30 0.93
C ALA A 89 11.16 -7.80 2.35
N LYS A 90 11.33 -9.10 2.62
CA LYS A 90 11.21 -9.65 3.99
C LYS A 90 12.19 -9.01 4.98
N LYS A 91 13.42 -8.73 4.53
CA LYS A 91 14.44 -8.08 5.36
C LYS A 91 14.06 -6.64 5.69
N ASN A 92 13.47 -5.93 4.72
CA ASN A 92 12.97 -4.57 4.91
C ASN A 92 11.76 -4.56 5.85
N ASP A 93 10.79 -5.47 5.68
CA ASP A 93 9.64 -5.60 6.58
C ASP A 93 10.08 -5.89 8.02
N ARG A 94 11.09 -6.77 8.21
CA ARG A 94 11.67 -7.03 9.54
C ARG A 94 12.43 -5.82 10.11
N ALA A 95 13.07 -5.02 9.26
CA ALA A 95 13.74 -3.79 9.66
C ALA A 95 12.73 -2.71 10.03
N GLU A 96 11.64 -2.57 9.28
CA GLU A 96 10.53 -1.66 9.54
C GLU A 96 9.75 -2.07 10.80
N LEU A 97 9.54 -3.36 11.05
CA LEU A 97 8.98 -3.84 12.31
C LEU A 97 9.89 -3.51 13.51
N ARG A 98 11.22 -3.58 13.33
CA ARG A 98 12.19 -3.20 14.36
C ARG A 98 12.22 -1.68 14.61
N VAL A 99 12.14 -0.87 13.56
CA VAL A 99 12.07 0.59 13.67
C VAL A 99 10.71 1.02 14.24
N GLY A 100 9.62 0.40 13.80
CA GLY A 100 8.26 0.62 14.33
C GLY A 100 8.14 0.25 15.80
N ALA A 101 8.72 -0.88 16.23
CA ALA A 101 8.82 -1.23 17.64
C ALA A 101 9.66 -0.23 18.43
N ALA A 102 10.76 0.29 17.86
CA ALA A 102 11.57 1.33 18.51
C ALA A 102 10.83 2.68 18.63
N VAL A 103 9.95 3.00 17.67
CA VAL A 103 9.09 4.20 17.71
C VAL A 103 7.92 4.04 18.68
N GLU A 104 7.36 2.83 18.82
CA GLU A 104 6.26 2.56 19.74
C GLU A 104 6.70 2.57 21.20
N VAL A 105 7.94 2.15 21.48
CA VAL A 105 8.58 2.30 22.80
C VAL A 105 8.86 3.78 23.15
N ALA A 106 8.87 4.68 22.17
CA ALA A 106 9.03 6.13 22.36
C ALA A 106 7.70 6.91 22.42
N ARG A 107 6.54 6.23 22.41
CA ARG A 107 5.23 6.87 22.59
C ARG A 107 5.06 7.24 24.08
N PRO A 108 4.91 8.52 24.46
CA PRO A 108 4.71 8.89 25.86
C PRO A 108 3.40 8.29 26.41
N PRO A 109 3.34 7.98 27.72
CA PRO A 109 2.19 7.31 28.32
C PRO A 109 0.91 8.16 28.23
N ALA A 110 -0.21 7.45 28.22
CA ALA A 110 -1.54 7.87 27.74
C ALA A 110 -2.28 8.94 28.57
N PHE A 111 -1.62 10.03 28.99
CA PHE A 111 -2.26 11.11 29.75
C PHE A 111 -2.14 12.51 29.11
N PHE A 112 -1.51 12.64 27.94
CA PHE A 112 -1.47 13.93 27.24
C PHE A 112 -2.58 14.06 26.20
N GLU A 113 -3.44 15.06 26.40
CA GLU A 113 -4.53 15.39 25.50
C GLU A 113 -3.98 15.98 24.20
N TYR A 114 -4.49 15.47 23.06
CA TYR A 114 -3.94 15.63 21.71
C TYR A 114 -3.76 17.07 21.20
N ALA A 115 -4.33 18.06 21.90
CA ALA A 115 -4.30 19.47 21.49
C ALA A 115 -2.95 20.16 21.75
N GLU A 116 -2.20 19.73 22.78
CA GLU A 116 -0.91 20.34 23.11
C GLU A 116 0.21 19.89 22.14
N TYR A 117 0.10 18.67 21.61
CA TYR A 117 1.10 18.08 20.71
C TYR A 117 1.14 18.78 19.33
N GLN A 118 -0.01 19.23 18.83
CA GLN A 118 -0.10 19.90 17.53
C GLN A 118 0.51 21.31 17.59
N SER A 119 0.35 22.01 18.72
CA SER A 119 0.95 23.33 18.93
C SER A 119 2.48 23.26 19.01
N ALA A 120 3.02 22.23 19.66
CA ALA A 120 4.47 22.00 19.75
C ALA A 120 5.09 21.54 18.42
N ALA A 121 4.35 20.79 17.60
CA ALA A 121 4.82 20.32 16.28
C ALA A 121 4.85 21.44 15.22
N GLN A 122 4.04 22.50 15.38
CA GLN A 122 4.02 23.66 14.47
C GLN A 122 5.19 24.64 14.72
N MET A 123 5.75 24.67 15.93
CA MET A 123 6.94 25.48 16.24
C MET A 123 8.20 24.73 15.81
N GLY A 124 8.55 24.92 14.54
CA GLY A 124 9.80 24.41 13.97
C GLY A 124 11.04 24.92 14.72
N LYS A 125 11.92 23.98 15.07
CA LYS A 125 13.38 24.08 15.08
C LYS A 125 13.91 25.52 15.05
N ASN A 126 14.02 26.21 16.19
CA ASN A 126 15.02 27.26 16.45
C ASN A 126 14.93 27.70 17.93
N HIS A 127 16.10 27.83 18.54
CA HIS A 127 16.37 28.27 19.91
C HIS A 127 16.15 27.29 21.08
N ARG A 128 17.14 27.29 21.95
CA ARG A 128 17.56 26.21 22.86
C ARG A 128 17.33 26.60 24.33
N THR A 129 16.38 27.49 24.62
CA THR A 129 16.37 28.21 25.91
C THR A 129 15.00 28.56 26.50
N ASP A 130 13.88 27.98 26.08
CA ASP A 130 12.56 28.51 26.52
C ASP A 130 11.67 27.57 27.34
N LEU A 131 12.15 26.37 27.74
CA LEU A 131 11.33 25.44 28.54
C LEU A 131 11.35 25.72 30.06
N ALA A 132 12.25 26.58 30.55
CA ALA A 132 12.31 26.94 31.96
C ALA A 132 11.30 28.04 32.37
N TYR A 133 10.63 28.68 31.41
CA TYR A 133 9.71 29.79 31.67
C TYR A 133 8.23 29.39 31.74
N LEU A 134 7.88 28.15 31.39
CA LEU A 134 6.48 27.77 31.19
C LEU A 134 5.78 27.15 32.41
N PHE A 135 6.49 26.74 33.47
CA PHE A 135 5.86 26.11 34.65
C PHE A 135 6.61 26.44 35.97
N PRO A 136 6.31 27.57 36.64
CA PRO A 136 6.97 27.95 37.90
C PRO A 136 6.49 27.17 39.14
N ASP A 137 5.41 26.38 39.05
CA ASP A 137 4.72 25.82 40.23
C ASP A 137 4.65 24.28 40.28
N VAL A 138 5.45 23.55 39.49
CA VAL A 138 5.45 22.08 39.53
C VAL A 138 6.61 21.59 40.40
N PRO A 139 6.37 21.01 41.59
CA PRO A 139 7.46 20.54 42.44
C PRO A 139 8.14 19.33 41.81
N LEU A 140 9.47 19.40 41.74
CA LEU A 140 10.34 18.32 41.28
C LEU A 140 10.32 17.18 42.31
N VAL A 141 9.43 16.19 42.13
CA VAL A 141 9.41 15.01 43.00
C VAL A 141 10.27 13.91 42.37
N ILE A 142 11.46 13.72 42.95
CA ILE A 142 12.33 12.57 42.71
C ILE A 142 11.71 11.38 43.46
N VAL A 143 11.31 10.33 42.74
CA VAL A 143 10.91 9.06 43.36
C VAL A 143 11.78 7.93 42.84
N ASP A 144 12.56 7.34 43.75
CA ASP A 144 13.39 6.15 43.55
C ASP A 144 12.50 4.90 43.58
N LEU A 145 12.61 4.04 42.56
CA LEU A 145 11.88 2.77 42.45
C LEU A 145 12.84 1.57 42.62
N SER A 146 13.71 1.64 43.62
CA SER A 146 14.54 0.51 44.08
C SER A 146 13.83 -0.50 45.00
N SER A 147 12.50 -0.47 45.14
CA SER A 147 11.79 -1.36 46.08
C SER A 147 10.67 -2.19 45.42
N GLN A 148 10.98 -3.46 45.16
CA GLN A 148 9.99 -4.54 45.05
C GLN A 148 9.74 -5.17 46.43
N PRO A 149 8.58 -5.81 46.64
CA PRO A 149 8.68 -7.23 47.02
C PRO A 149 7.66 -8.18 46.36
N ILE A 150 8.12 -9.42 46.29
CA ILE A 150 7.48 -10.68 45.90
C ILE A 150 6.53 -11.15 47.02
N LEU A 151 5.41 -11.85 46.73
CA LEU A 151 5.07 -13.17 47.30
C LEU A 151 3.66 -13.69 46.90
N PHE A 152 3.61 -15.02 46.89
CA PHE A 152 2.60 -16.02 46.53
C PHE A 152 1.17 -15.86 47.06
N GLY A 153 0.26 -16.53 46.33
CA GLY A 153 -0.92 -17.22 46.82
C GLY A 153 -1.14 -18.49 45.99
#